data_AF-A0A7S2AFK4-F1
#
_entry.id   AF-A0A7S2AFK4-F1
#
_cell.length_a   1.000
_cell.length_b   1.000
_cell.length_c   1.000
_cell.angle_alpha   90.00
_cell.angle_beta   90.00
_cell.angle_gamma   90.00
#
_symmetry.space_group_name_H-M   'P 1'
#
loop_
_entity.id
_entity.type
_entity.pdbx_description
1 polymer ?
#
loop_
_entity_poly.entity_id
_entity_poly.type
_entity_poly.pdbx_seq_one_letter_code
_entity_poly.pdbx_strand_id
1 'polypeptide(L)'
;SDVDDFGWPKAPIEGGEVSEEVALEIERKRQDIIDTRSPSSFPKPFDKQSVPLKSHMTQEEYDELDYPKVPEEWNEEWMREQIEKERVDPRENPNLLFDECHQEFWFNASRKPYAKAILRSEQHWVGRRNVWLKQYESIEKGNQLREAVAEELEDCSMEVKRLVTPILHHKITEIALKTYIREAEETQIPLPQLLQDPVKLKELRGIRQKIDVGGDKAAA
;
A
#
# COMPACT_ATOMS: atom_id res chain seq x y z
N SER A 1 16.02 25.07 28.35
CA SER A 1 16.02 25.57 26.96
C SER A 1 14.58 25.70 26.57
N ASP A 2 14.10 26.93 26.37
CA ASP A 2 12.67 27.27 26.21
C ASP A 2 12.21 27.18 24.74
N VAL A 3 12.99 26.48 23.93
CA VAL A 3 12.74 26.18 22.52
C VAL A 3 12.60 24.67 22.32
N ASP A 4 11.77 24.27 21.38
CA ASP A 4 11.59 22.89 20.93
C ASP A 4 12.78 22.40 20.10
N ASP A 5 12.70 21.13 19.67
CA ASP A 5 13.77 20.47 18.89
C ASP A 5 14.02 21.11 17.52
N PHE A 6 13.16 22.04 17.10
CA PHE A 6 13.25 22.79 15.85
C PHE A 6 13.62 24.27 16.07
N GLY A 7 13.91 24.66 17.32
CA GLY A 7 14.32 26.00 17.70
C GLY A 7 13.18 27.00 17.87
N TRP A 8 11.93 26.54 17.94
CA TRP A 8 10.75 27.39 18.15
C TRP A 8 10.38 27.48 19.63
N PRO A 9 9.91 28.65 20.11
CA PRO A 9 9.49 28.79 21.51
C PRO A 9 8.43 27.75 21.87
N LYS A 10 8.63 27.01 22.96
CA LYS A 10 7.64 26.03 23.42
C LYS A 10 6.33 26.72 23.79
N ALA A 11 5.21 26.14 23.37
CA ALA A 11 3.90 26.63 23.78
C ALA A 11 3.76 26.56 25.32
N PRO A 12 3.09 27.54 25.97
CA PRO A 12 2.85 27.49 27.39
C PRO A 12 2.04 26.24 27.76
N ILE A 13 2.41 25.58 28.85
CA ILE A 13 1.70 24.41 29.37
C ILE A 13 0.32 24.88 29.85
N GLU A 14 -0.75 24.35 29.26
CA GLU A 14 -2.12 24.66 29.63
C GLU A 14 -2.38 24.26 31.09
N GLY A 15 -2.60 25.25 31.97
CA GLY A 15 -3.06 24.99 33.34
C GLY A 15 -2.52 25.91 34.46
N GLY A 16 -1.64 26.87 34.19
CA GLY A 16 -1.22 27.87 35.17
C GLY A 16 -1.72 29.26 34.81
N GLU A 17 -2.31 30.00 35.75
CA GLU A 17 -2.57 31.43 35.56
C GLU A 17 -1.24 32.17 35.36
N VAL A 18 -0.92 32.49 34.11
CA VAL A 18 0.27 33.24 33.74
C VAL A 18 -0.05 34.72 33.99
N SER A 19 0.62 35.32 34.97
CA SER A 19 0.53 36.77 35.24
C SER A 19 0.79 37.58 33.96
N GLU A 20 0.05 38.66 33.78
CA GLU A 20 0.07 39.52 32.58
C GLU A 20 1.48 40.02 32.22
N GLU A 21 2.32 40.24 33.24
CA GLU A 21 3.73 40.61 33.08
C GLU A 21 4.59 39.50 32.43
N VAL A 22 4.29 38.24 32.74
CA VAL A 22 5.01 37.07 32.19
C VAL A 22 4.58 36.83 30.75
N ALA A 23 3.32 37.08 30.40
CA ALA A 23 2.82 36.99 29.03
C ALA A 23 3.51 38.03 28.12
N LEU A 24 3.64 39.28 28.60
CA LEU A 24 4.33 40.35 27.89
C LEU A 24 5.82 40.05 27.70
N GLU A 25 6.47 39.44 28.69
CA GLU A 25 7.88 39.07 28.57
C GLU A 25 8.11 37.90 27.58
N ILE A 26 7.16 36.97 27.48
CA ILE A 26 7.15 35.90 26.48
C ILE A 26 6.94 36.47 25.07
N GLU A 27 5.99 37.38 24.88
CA GLU A 27 5.76 38.04 23.59
C GLU A 27 6.97 38.85 23.14
N ARG A 28 7.61 39.58 24.05
CA ARG A 28 8.82 40.35 23.73
C ARG A 28 9.97 39.45 23.29
N LYS A 29 10.20 38.32 24.00
CA LYS A 29 11.21 37.32 23.60
C LYS A 29 10.88 36.68 22.25
N ARG A 30 9.60 36.45 21.97
CA ARG A 30 9.14 35.91 20.68
C ARG A 30 9.43 36.89 19.54
N GLN A 31 9.19 38.17 19.77
CA GLN A 31 9.45 39.22 18.79
C GLN A 31 10.96 39.38 18.52
N ASP A 32 11.80 39.36 19.56
CA ASP A 32 13.26 39.42 19.43
C ASP A 32 13.83 38.23 18.62
N ILE A 33 13.24 37.03 18.75
CA ILE A 33 13.63 35.83 17.97
C ILE A 33 13.22 35.97 16.49
N ILE A 34 12.05 36.58 16.24
CA ILE A 34 11.57 36.83 14.87
C ILE A 34 12.45 37.89 14.18
N ASP A 35 12.80 38.96 14.89
CA ASP A 35 13.58 40.08 14.35
C ASP A 35 15.07 39.74 14.14
N THR A 36 15.64 38.84 14.95
CA THR A 36 17.02 38.34 14.76
C THR A 36 17.15 37.35 13.60
N ARG A 37 16.05 36.78 13.10
CA ARG A 37 16.07 35.82 11.99
C ARG A 37 15.92 36.55 10.65
N SER A 38 17.05 36.87 10.01
CA SER A 38 17.09 37.44 8.65
C SER A 38 16.15 36.65 7.69
N PRO A 39 15.33 37.35 6.87
CA PRO A 39 14.40 36.72 5.92
C PRO A 39 15.11 35.89 4.83
N SER A 40 16.44 35.92 4.77
CA SER A 40 17.24 35.17 3.80
C SER A 40 17.50 33.70 4.15
N SER A 41 16.96 33.19 5.27
CA SER A 41 17.20 31.81 5.74
C SER A 41 16.00 30.87 5.60
N PHE A 42 14.90 31.32 4.98
CA PHE A 42 13.91 30.36 4.48
C PHE A 42 14.57 29.56 3.36
N PRO A 43 14.67 28.22 3.45
CA PRO A 43 14.98 27.43 2.28
C PRO A 43 13.93 27.83 1.25
N LYS A 44 14.38 28.37 0.10
CA LYS A 44 13.48 28.68 -1.03
C LYS A 44 12.57 27.46 -1.17
N PRO A 45 11.22 27.63 -1.21
CA PRO A 45 10.36 26.50 -1.51
C PRO A 45 10.96 25.92 -2.79
N PHE A 46 11.36 24.65 -2.73
CA PHE A 46 11.97 23.93 -3.85
C PHE A 46 11.29 24.43 -5.11
N ASP A 47 12.06 24.98 -6.05
CA ASP A 47 11.55 25.24 -7.40
C ASP A 47 10.91 23.93 -7.80
N LYS A 48 9.58 23.88 -7.73
CA LYS A 48 8.81 22.79 -8.27
C LYS A 48 9.04 22.98 -9.75
N GLN A 49 10.10 22.37 -10.27
CA GLN A 49 10.08 21.90 -11.62
C GLN A 49 8.80 21.10 -11.65
N SER A 50 7.75 21.70 -12.21
CA SER A 50 6.57 21.00 -12.66
C SER A 50 7.09 20.14 -13.80
N VAL A 51 7.86 19.11 -13.47
CA VAL A 51 7.99 17.93 -14.31
C VAL A 51 6.54 17.55 -14.47
N PRO A 52 5.93 17.74 -15.65
CA PRO A 52 4.60 17.23 -15.86
C PRO A 52 4.76 15.76 -15.51
N LEU A 53 4.05 15.29 -14.49
CA LEU A 53 3.89 13.87 -14.24
C LEU A 53 3.23 13.37 -15.53
N LYS A 54 4.05 13.05 -16.53
CA LYS A 54 3.61 12.33 -17.71
C LYS A 54 3.00 11.09 -17.11
N SER A 55 1.68 10.98 -17.27
CA SER A 55 0.95 9.78 -16.89
C SER A 55 1.78 8.61 -17.40
N HIS A 56 2.14 7.70 -16.50
CA HIS A 56 2.96 6.52 -16.81
C HIS A 56 2.23 5.55 -17.75
N MET A 57 1.02 5.92 -18.18
CA MET A 57 0.07 5.12 -18.89
C MET A 57 -0.69 6.00 -19.88
N THR A 58 -0.87 5.46 -21.08
CA THR A 58 -1.66 6.07 -22.17
C THR A 58 -3.15 5.97 -21.88
N GLN A 59 -3.96 6.79 -22.57
CA GLN A 59 -5.42 6.77 -22.41
C GLN A 59 -6.03 5.43 -22.87
N GLU A 60 -5.43 4.78 -23.87
CA GLU A 60 -5.86 3.46 -24.37
C GLU A 60 -5.65 2.37 -23.30
N GLU A 61 -4.50 2.37 -22.62
CA GLU A 61 -4.25 1.48 -21.47
C GLU A 61 -5.18 1.79 -20.29
N TYR A 62 -5.59 3.06 -20.13
CA TYR A 62 -6.59 3.48 -19.14
C TYR A 62 -8.00 2.95 -19.46
N ASP A 63 -8.35 2.84 -20.74
CA ASP A 63 -9.64 2.29 -21.14
C ASP A 63 -9.67 0.75 -21.08
N GLU A 64 -8.56 0.08 -21.38
CA GLU A 64 -8.45 -1.39 -21.32
C GLU A 64 -8.55 -1.94 -19.88
N LEU A 65 -8.03 -1.18 -18.92
CA LEU A 65 -7.96 -1.59 -17.50
C LEU A 65 -9.23 -1.27 -16.71
N ASP A 66 -10.31 -0.86 -17.39
CA ASP A 66 -11.63 -0.54 -16.82
C ASP A 66 -11.56 0.50 -15.68
N TYR A 67 -10.74 1.54 -15.87
CA TYR A 67 -10.61 2.59 -14.86
C TYR A 67 -11.91 3.40 -14.74
N PRO A 68 -12.23 3.91 -13.55
CA PRO A 68 -13.36 4.82 -13.36
C PRO A 68 -13.21 6.06 -14.25
N LYS A 69 -14.08 6.18 -15.26
CA LYS A 69 -14.07 7.33 -16.18
C LYS A 69 -14.61 8.56 -15.49
N VAL A 70 -13.84 9.63 -15.54
CA VAL A 70 -14.29 10.98 -15.16
C VAL A 70 -14.94 11.60 -16.40
N PRO A 71 -16.08 12.30 -16.27
CA PRO A 71 -16.68 13.03 -17.39
C PRO A 71 -15.66 13.95 -18.07
N GLU A 72 -15.64 13.98 -19.41
CA GLU A 72 -14.69 14.81 -20.18
C GLU A 72 -14.85 16.31 -19.90
N GLU A 73 -16.04 16.72 -19.44
CA GLU A 73 -16.38 18.09 -19.05
C GLU A 73 -15.68 18.57 -17.76
N TRP A 74 -15.04 17.65 -17.01
CA TRP A 74 -14.33 17.98 -15.77
C TRP A 74 -12.86 18.27 -16.04
N ASN A 75 -12.64 19.26 -16.89
CA ASN A 75 -11.33 19.79 -17.24
C ASN A 75 -10.75 20.58 -16.05
N GLU A 76 -9.46 20.91 -16.10
CA GLU A 76 -8.81 21.76 -15.08
C GLU A 76 -9.49 23.13 -14.93
N GLU A 77 -9.94 23.71 -16.05
CA GLU A 77 -10.69 24.97 -16.08
C GLU A 77 -12.05 24.85 -15.38
N TRP A 78 -12.79 23.77 -15.65
CA TRP A 78 -14.06 23.49 -14.98
C TRP A 78 -13.88 23.32 -13.47
N MET A 79 -12.87 22.56 -13.05
CA MET A 79 -12.56 22.36 -11.63
C MET A 79 -12.26 23.69 -10.93
N ARG A 80 -11.52 24.59 -11.59
CA ARG A 80 -11.21 25.92 -11.07
C ARG A 80 -12.47 26.79 -10.94
N GLU A 81 -13.34 26.78 -11.94
CA GLU A 81 -14.62 27.49 -11.88
C GLU A 81 -15.53 26.94 -10.77
N GLN A 82 -15.60 25.62 -10.60
CA GLN A 82 -16.39 25.00 -9.54
C GLN A 82 -15.87 25.39 -8.15
N ILE A 83 -14.56 25.36 -7.93
CA ILE A 83 -13.96 25.78 -6.65
C ILE A 83 -14.31 27.25 -6.35
N GLU A 84 -14.23 28.14 -7.35
CA GLU A 84 -14.57 29.54 -7.14
C GLU A 84 -16.07 29.73 -6.85
N LYS A 85 -16.96 29.00 -7.55
CA LYS A 85 -18.40 29.00 -7.27
C LYS A 85 -18.69 28.52 -5.84
N GLU A 86 -18.05 27.46 -5.40
CA GLU A 86 -18.22 26.92 -4.05
C GLU A 86 -17.67 27.82 -2.93
N ARG A 87 -16.76 28.73 -3.27
CA ARG A 87 -16.21 29.74 -2.36
C ARG A 87 -17.11 30.97 -2.23
N VAL A 88 -17.94 31.25 -3.22
CA VAL A 88 -18.66 32.53 -3.31
C VAL A 88 -20.19 32.35 -3.27
N ASP A 89 -20.74 31.27 -3.80
CA ASP A 89 -22.17 31.06 -3.94
C ASP A 89 -22.73 30.10 -2.86
N PRO A 90 -23.58 30.59 -1.93
CA PRO A 90 -24.28 29.75 -0.95
C PRO A 90 -25.26 28.73 -1.54
N ARG A 91 -25.65 28.86 -2.81
CA ARG A 91 -26.52 27.89 -3.49
C ARG A 91 -25.77 26.63 -3.91
N GLU A 92 -24.53 26.80 -4.34
CA GLU A 92 -23.65 25.70 -4.73
C GLU A 92 -23.00 25.06 -3.50
N ASN A 93 -22.62 25.87 -2.50
CA ASN A 93 -22.12 25.39 -1.22
C ASN A 93 -22.99 25.91 -0.07
N PRO A 94 -24.02 25.16 0.36
CA PRO A 94 -24.85 25.56 1.50
C PRO A 94 -24.07 25.56 2.82
N ASN A 95 -22.85 25.02 2.83
CA ASN A 95 -21.99 24.96 4.00
C ASN A 95 -20.91 26.06 4.03
N LEU A 96 -21.06 27.12 3.22
CA LEU A 96 -20.07 28.20 3.10
C LEU A 96 -19.68 28.86 4.43
N LEU A 97 -20.62 28.91 5.39
CA LEU A 97 -20.43 29.54 6.69
C LEU A 97 -20.08 28.56 7.82
N PHE A 98 -19.99 27.26 7.52
CA PHE A 98 -19.62 26.27 8.53
C PHE A 98 -18.10 26.20 8.66
N ASP A 99 -17.64 26.05 9.90
CA ASP A 99 -16.24 25.81 10.20
C ASP A 99 -15.80 24.43 9.67
N GLU A 100 -14.53 24.31 9.29
CA GLU A 100 -13.91 23.07 8.79
C GLU A 100 -13.92 21.95 9.85
N CYS A 101 -14.03 22.34 11.13
CA CYS A 101 -14.17 21.41 12.25
C CYS A 101 -15.58 20.76 12.33
N HIS A 102 -16.57 21.28 11.60
CA HIS A 102 -17.95 20.80 11.66
C HIS A 102 -18.17 19.60 10.74
N GLN A 103 -18.78 18.52 11.25
CA GLN A 103 -18.94 17.27 10.51
C GLN A 103 -19.75 17.43 9.20
N GLU A 104 -20.77 18.29 9.21
CA GLU A 104 -21.58 18.59 8.01
C GLU A 104 -20.75 19.16 6.85
N PHE A 105 -19.68 19.91 7.13
CA PHE A 105 -18.78 20.43 6.10
C PHE A 105 -18.19 19.28 5.26
N TRP A 106 -17.64 18.27 5.94
CA TRP A 106 -17.06 17.07 5.31
C TRP A 106 -18.12 16.17 4.64
N PHE A 107 -19.32 16.09 5.22
CA PHE A 107 -20.42 15.36 4.58
C PHE A 107 -20.89 16.01 3.28
N ASN A 108 -20.95 17.34 3.22
CA ASN A 108 -21.27 18.03 1.98
C ASN A 108 -20.15 17.85 0.96
N ALA A 109 -18.90 18.10 1.35
CA ALA A 109 -17.75 17.94 0.48
C ALA A 109 -17.68 16.55 -0.16
N SER A 110 -17.93 15.49 0.62
CA SER A 110 -17.93 14.10 0.11
C SER A 110 -19.15 13.72 -0.74
N ARG A 111 -20.27 14.46 -0.64
CA ARG A 111 -21.48 14.21 -1.45
C ARG A 111 -21.34 14.71 -2.89
N LYS A 112 -20.40 15.63 -3.15
CA LYS A 112 -20.20 16.26 -4.45
C LYS A 112 -19.79 15.25 -5.53
N PRO A 113 -20.25 15.40 -6.78
CA PRO A 113 -19.97 14.45 -7.86
C PRO A 113 -18.47 14.24 -8.12
N TYR A 114 -17.69 15.31 -8.14
CA TYR A 114 -16.24 15.21 -8.38
C TYR A 114 -15.51 14.55 -7.22
N ALA A 115 -15.89 14.83 -5.98
CA ALA A 115 -15.36 14.16 -4.80
C ALA A 115 -15.64 12.66 -4.83
N LYS A 116 -16.85 12.24 -5.23
CA LYS A 116 -17.18 10.81 -5.41
C LYS A 116 -16.33 10.15 -6.49
N ALA A 117 -16.04 10.83 -7.59
CA ALA A 117 -15.19 10.27 -8.65
C ALA A 117 -13.75 10.09 -8.18
N ILE A 118 -13.20 11.07 -7.44
CA ILE A 118 -11.88 10.98 -6.81
C ILE A 118 -11.84 9.81 -5.82
N LEU A 119 -12.84 9.70 -4.94
CA LEU A 119 -12.91 8.60 -3.98
C LEU A 119 -13.00 7.23 -4.67
N ARG A 120 -13.72 7.12 -5.79
CA ARG A 120 -13.80 5.86 -6.57
C ARG A 120 -12.47 5.50 -7.21
N SER A 121 -11.74 6.48 -7.76
CA SER A 121 -10.43 6.21 -8.35
C SER A 121 -9.42 5.81 -7.28
N GLU A 122 -9.43 6.47 -6.12
CA GLU A 122 -8.62 6.08 -4.96
C GLU A 122 -8.96 4.66 -4.47
N GLN A 123 -10.25 4.34 -4.31
CA GLN A 123 -10.69 3.00 -3.93
C GLN A 123 -10.24 1.93 -4.92
N HIS A 124 -10.31 2.22 -6.22
CA HIS A 124 -9.82 1.32 -7.26
C HIS A 124 -8.31 1.06 -7.10
N TRP A 125 -7.50 2.10 -6.90
CA TRP A 125 -6.06 1.96 -6.70
C TRP A 125 -5.70 1.24 -5.42
N VAL A 126 -6.42 1.50 -4.32
CA VAL A 126 -6.27 0.77 -3.07
C VAL A 126 -6.62 -0.70 -3.27
N GLY A 127 -7.70 -1.00 -4.00
CA GLY A 127 -8.09 -2.35 -4.37
C GLY A 127 -6.99 -3.08 -5.15
N ARG A 128 -6.45 -2.47 -6.19
CA ARG A 128 -5.33 -3.03 -6.99
C ARG A 128 -4.07 -3.24 -6.14
N ARG A 129 -3.71 -2.25 -5.32
CA ARG A 129 -2.58 -2.37 -4.38
C ARG A 129 -2.76 -3.58 -3.46
N ASN A 130 -3.95 -3.76 -2.90
CA ASN A 130 -4.24 -4.90 -2.03
C ASN A 130 -4.11 -6.24 -2.78
N VAL A 131 -4.53 -6.31 -4.04
CA VAL A 131 -4.32 -7.50 -4.88
C VAL A 131 -2.84 -7.76 -5.09
N TRP A 132 -2.05 -6.75 -5.42
CA TRP A 132 -0.60 -6.89 -5.59
C TRP A 132 0.12 -7.30 -4.31
N LEU A 133 -0.27 -6.74 -3.16
CA LEU A 133 0.26 -7.13 -1.87
C LEU A 133 -0.06 -8.61 -1.57
N LYS A 134 -1.30 -9.06 -1.80
CA LYS A 134 -1.66 -10.48 -1.66
C LYS A 134 -0.87 -11.39 -2.61
N GLN A 135 -0.64 -10.96 -3.84
CA GLN A 135 0.18 -11.70 -4.80
C GLN A 135 1.64 -11.79 -4.34
N TYR A 136 2.18 -10.69 -3.84
CA TYR A 136 3.53 -10.63 -3.28
C TYR A 136 3.66 -11.57 -2.07
N GLU A 137 2.76 -11.47 -1.08
CA GLU A 137 2.71 -12.35 0.08
C GLU A 137 2.59 -13.83 -0.34
N SER A 138 1.77 -14.12 -1.36
CA SER A 138 1.64 -15.48 -1.88
C SER A 138 2.94 -16.02 -2.52
N ILE A 139 3.71 -15.16 -3.17
CA ILE A 139 5.00 -15.53 -3.77
C ILE A 139 6.04 -15.73 -2.67
N GLU A 140 6.10 -14.81 -1.71
CA GLU A 140 7.01 -14.87 -0.57
C GLU A 140 6.78 -16.15 0.25
N LYS A 141 5.53 -16.43 0.61
CA LYS A 141 5.15 -17.69 1.28
C LYS A 141 5.50 -18.91 0.43
N GLY A 142 5.34 -18.83 -0.90
CA GLY A 142 5.76 -19.90 -1.81
C GLY A 142 7.27 -20.15 -1.79
N ASN A 143 8.07 -19.10 -1.69
CA ASN A 143 9.53 -19.22 -1.60
C ASN A 143 9.96 -19.79 -0.24
N GLN A 144 9.37 -19.34 0.86
CA GLN A 144 9.62 -19.89 2.21
C GLN A 144 9.30 -21.38 2.28
N LEU A 145 8.17 -21.81 1.71
CA LEU A 145 7.82 -23.24 1.66
C LEU A 145 8.78 -24.05 0.79
N ARG A 146 9.31 -23.47 -0.30
CA ARG A 146 10.33 -24.12 -1.11
C ARG A 146 11.65 -24.31 -0.36
N GLU A 147 12.04 -23.32 0.44
CA GLU A 147 13.22 -23.40 1.31
C GLU A 147 13.01 -24.50 2.37
N ALA A 148 11.88 -24.49 3.07
CA ALA A 148 11.54 -25.52 4.06
C ALA A 148 11.52 -26.94 3.47
N VAL A 149 10.94 -27.11 2.26
CA VAL A 149 10.97 -28.42 1.58
C VAL A 149 12.39 -28.83 1.21
N ALA A 150 13.25 -27.90 0.80
CA ALA A 150 14.63 -28.20 0.46
C ALA A 150 15.42 -28.67 1.68
N GLU A 151 15.23 -28.02 2.84
CA GLU A 151 15.82 -28.41 4.13
C GLU A 151 15.35 -29.81 4.56
N GLU A 152 14.03 -30.03 4.62
CA GLU A 152 13.46 -31.33 5.02
C GLU A 152 13.79 -32.45 4.01
N LEU A 153 14.06 -32.10 2.75
CA LEU A 153 14.52 -33.08 1.77
C LEU A 153 15.87 -33.66 2.15
N GLU A 154 16.75 -32.94 2.86
CA GLU A 154 18.09 -33.39 3.22
C GLU A 154 18.05 -34.65 4.09
N ASP A 155 17.03 -34.79 4.93
CA ASP A 155 16.84 -35.96 5.80
C ASP A 155 16.07 -37.11 5.13
N CYS A 156 15.53 -36.89 3.93
CA CYS A 156 14.83 -37.91 3.17
C CYS A 156 15.77 -38.92 2.48
N SER A 157 15.24 -40.10 2.16
CA SER A 157 15.98 -41.11 1.38
C SER A 157 16.37 -40.60 -0.02
N MET A 158 17.47 -41.11 -0.57
CA MET A 158 17.95 -40.71 -1.91
C MET A 158 16.94 -40.99 -3.03
N GLU A 159 16.05 -41.96 -2.85
CA GLU A 159 14.98 -42.24 -3.80
C GLU A 159 13.95 -41.11 -3.83
N VAL A 160 13.53 -40.64 -2.65
CA VAL A 160 12.60 -39.50 -2.50
C VAL A 160 13.24 -38.22 -3.04
N LYS A 161 14.51 -37.96 -2.69
CA LYS A 161 15.26 -36.79 -3.21
C LYS A 161 15.24 -36.76 -4.74
N ARG A 162 15.65 -37.85 -5.39
CA ARG A 162 15.64 -37.96 -6.87
C ARG A 162 14.27 -37.74 -7.48
N LEU A 163 13.22 -38.00 -6.73
CA LEU A 163 11.85 -37.92 -7.20
C LEU A 163 11.26 -36.52 -7.03
N VAL A 164 11.54 -35.85 -5.91
CA VAL A 164 11.00 -34.52 -5.59
C VAL A 164 11.82 -33.40 -6.23
N THR A 165 13.14 -33.54 -6.42
CA THR A 165 13.98 -32.48 -7.01
C THR A 165 13.48 -32.01 -8.39
N PRO A 166 13.13 -32.89 -9.35
CA PRO A 166 12.56 -32.43 -10.62
C PRO A 166 11.19 -31.76 -10.45
N ILE A 167 10.37 -32.24 -9.51
CA ILE A 167 9.03 -31.70 -9.22
C ILE A 167 9.12 -30.26 -8.68
N LEU A 168 10.14 -29.95 -7.87
CA LEU A 168 10.40 -28.60 -7.36
C LEU A 168 10.76 -27.58 -8.45
N HIS A 169 11.30 -28.03 -9.59
CA HIS A 169 11.65 -27.14 -10.69
C HIS A 169 10.42 -26.65 -11.48
N HIS A 170 9.30 -27.38 -11.41
CA HIS A 170 8.07 -27.00 -12.11
C HIS A 170 7.07 -26.32 -11.15
N LYS A 171 6.75 -25.05 -11.43
CA LYS A 171 5.86 -24.22 -10.60
C LYS A 171 4.46 -24.80 -10.39
N ILE A 172 3.93 -25.55 -11.35
CA ILE A 172 2.57 -26.09 -11.29
C ILE A 172 2.50 -27.28 -10.32
N THR A 173 3.57 -28.06 -10.21
CA THR A 173 3.66 -29.17 -9.26
C THR A 173 4.04 -28.74 -7.84
N GLU A 174 4.46 -27.49 -7.67
CA GLU A 174 4.65 -26.84 -6.36
C GLU A 174 3.35 -26.87 -5.52
N ILE A 175 2.17 -26.84 -6.17
CA ILE A 175 0.87 -26.90 -5.46
C ILE A 175 0.71 -28.23 -4.73
N ALA A 176 1.06 -29.36 -5.36
CA ALA A 176 0.95 -30.69 -4.74
C ALA A 176 1.86 -30.81 -3.51
N LEU A 177 3.10 -30.30 -3.60
CA LEU A 177 4.03 -30.28 -2.47
C LEU A 177 3.52 -29.38 -1.34
N LYS A 178 2.93 -28.21 -1.65
CA LYS A 178 2.29 -27.34 -0.66
C LYS A 178 1.15 -28.03 0.07
N THR A 179 0.35 -28.84 -0.64
CA THR A 179 -0.71 -29.64 -0.01
C THR A 179 -0.13 -30.62 1.00
N TYR A 180 0.97 -31.29 0.69
CA TYR A 180 1.61 -32.23 1.62
C TYR A 180 2.26 -31.54 2.81
N ILE A 181 2.81 -30.32 2.65
CA ILE A 181 3.31 -29.53 3.79
C ILE A 181 2.16 -29.19 4.74
N ARG A 182 1.04 -28.69 4.20
CA ARG A 182 -0.14 -28.39 5.02
C ARG A 182 -0.68 -29.63 5.73
N GLU A 183 -0.73 -30.76 5.03
CA GLU A 183 -1.17 -32.03 5.61
C GLU A 183 -0.22 -32.51 6.71
N ALA A 184 1.10 -32.34 6.55
CA ALA A 184 2.11 -32.60 7.58
C ALA A 184 1.91 -31.72 8.82
N GLU A 185 1.64 -30.41 8.62
CA GLU A 185 1.33 -29.47 9.70
C GLU A 185 0.03 -29.83 10.45
N GLU A 186 -1.04 -30.15 9.71
CA GLU A 186 -2.35 -30.51 10.26
C GLU A 186 -2.30 -31.84 11.03
N THR A 187 -1.56 -32.82 10.53
CA THR A 187 -1.41 -34.13 11.16
C THR A 187 -0.30 -34.20 12.20
N GLN A 188 0.51 -33.13 12.33
CA GLN A 188 1.70 -33.06 13.19
C GLN A 188 2.71 -34.18 12.93
N ILE A 189 2.82 -34.62 11.68
CA ILE A 189 3.79 -35.64 11.25
C ILE A 189 4.92 -34.91 10.51
N PRO A 190 6.20 -35.23 10.77
CA PRO A 190 7.31 -34.66 10.01
C PRO A 190 7.13 -34.93 8.51
N LEU A 191 7.35 -33.88 7.70
CA LEU A 191 7.23 -33.98 6.24
C LEU A 191 8.03 -35.14 5.64
N PRO A 192 9.28 -35.45 6.08
CA PRO A 192 10.04 -36.59 5.56
C PRO A 192 9.34 -37.93 5.74
N GLN A 193 8.58 -38.08 6.83
CA GLN A 193 7.84 -39.30 7.12
C GLN A 193 6.56 -39.39 6.28
N LEU A 194 5.86 -38.27 6.07
CA LEU A 194 4.69 -38.21 5.21
C LEU A 194 5.05 -38.47 3.74
N LEU A 195 6.16 -37.91 3.24
CA LEU A 195 6.62 -38.12 1.87
C LEU A 195 7.07 -39.56 1.59
N GLN A 196 7.42 -40.31 2.62
CA GLN A 196 7.78 -41.73 2.55
C GLN A 196 6.57 -42.66 2.66
N ASP A 197 5.36 -42.13 2.91
CA ASP A 197 4.14 -42.92 2.90
C ASP A 197 3.95 -43.55 1.49
N PRO A 198 3.70 -44.86 1.39
CA PRO A 198 3.49 -45.55 0.12
C PRO A 198 2.41 -44.91 -0.77
N VAL A 199 1.39 -44.28 -0.19
CA VAL A 199 0.33 -43.61 -0.97
C VAL A 199 0.89 -42.35 -1.63
N LYS A 200 1.58 -41.50 -0.85
CA LYS A 200 2.16 -40.23 -1.33
C LYS A 200 3.30 -40.49 -2.32
N LEU A 201 4.12 -41.50 -2.07
CA LEU A 201 5.14 -41.97 -3.02
C LEU A 201 4.55 -42.35 -4.37
N LYS A 202 3.40 -43.02 -4.40
CA LYS A 202 2.73 -43.40 -5.65
C LYS A 202 2.24 -42.16 -6.42
N GLU A 203 1.68 -41.19 -5.73
CA GLU A 203 1.23 -39.93 -6.33
C GLU A 203 2.41 -39.14 -6.91
N LEU A 204 3.48 -38.98 -6.13
CA LEU A 204 4.69 -38.29 -6.57
C LEU A 204 5.36 -39.01 -7.76
N ARG A 205 5.42 -40.35 -7.77
CA ARG A 205 5.88 -41.14 -8.92
C ARG A 205 5.03 -40.86 -10.17
N GLY A 206 3.71 -40.77 -10.01
CA GLY A 206 2.80 -40.44 -11.10
C GLY A 206 3.03 -39.04 -11.65
N ILE A 207 3.26 -38.06 -10.78
CA ILE A 207 3.60 -36.68 -11.18
C ILE A 207 4.92 -36.66 -11.95
N ARG A 208 5.97 -37.31 -11.43
CA ARG A 208 7.27 -37.41 -12.09
C ARG A 208 7.16 -38.06 -13.48
N GLN A 209 6.42 -39.14 -13.59
CA GLN A 209 6.23 -39.81 -14.88
C GLN A 209 5.55 -38.91 -15.92
N LYS A 210 4.60 -38.06 -15.51
CA LYS A 210 3.97 -37.08 -16.41
C LYS A 210 4.96 -36.00 -16.86
N ILE A 211 5.80 -35.51 -15.95
CA ILE A 211 6.87 -34.56 -16.25
C ILE A 211 7.87 -35.17 -17.24
N ASP A 212 8.31 -36.41 -16.98
CA ASP A 212 9.30 -37.10 -17.83
C ASP A 212 8.76 -37.37 -19.25
N VAL A 213 7.45 -37.58 -19.41
CA VAL A 213 6.83 -37.90 -20.72
C VAL A 213 6.49 -36.64 -21.55
N GLY A 214 6.06 -35.55 -20.92
CA GLY A 214 5.57 -34.37 -21.65
C GLY A 214 6.25 -33.04 -21.34
N GLY A 215 7.31 -33.05 -20.52
CA GLY A 215 8.08 -31.87 -20.14
C GLY A 215 7.20 -30.77 -19.51
N ASP A 216 7.56 -29.51 -19.74
CA ASP A 216 6.85 -28.35 -19.19
C ASP A 216 5.36 -28.29 -19.60
N LYS A 217 4.99 -28.88 -20.74
CA LYS A 217 3.59 -28.85 -21.24
C LYS A 217 2.67 -29.85 -20.52
N ALA A 218 3.21 -30.97 -20.04
CA ALA A 218 2.44 -31.95 -19.27
C ALA A 218 2.50 -31.70 -17.76
N ALA A 219 3.44 -30.86 -17.33
CA ALA A 219 3.51 -30.35 -15.97
C ALA A 219 2.51 -29.20 -15.72
N ALA A 220 1.88 -28.63 -16.77
CA ALA A 220 0.94 -27.51 -16.72
C ALA A 220 -0.52 -27.89 -16.43
#